data_AF-A0A421K975-F1
#
_entry.id   AF-A0A421K975-F1
#
_cell.length_a   1.000
_cell.length_b   1.000
_cell.length_c   1.000
_cell.angle_alpha   90.00
_cell.angle_beta   90.00
_cell.angle_gamma   90.00
#
_symmetry.space_group_name_H-M   'P 1'
#
loop_
_entity.id
_entity.type
_entity.pdbx_description
1 polymer ?
#
loop_
_entity_poly.entity_id
_entity_poly.type
_entity_poly.pdbx_seq_one_letter_code
_entity_poly.pdbx_strand_id
1 'polypeptide(L)'
;MPHKGNKPFLPRQDIYLSHIKAGFYVVFGIMMLLLLWKTIALAADSEVLMPPPESAFYRLFQMLPQASFWRALGSTALRSVYGFAISFFAAIGVGILAGIWKPFRQSVMPLLTTLRVMPLMSIILLGMLWFVTDLVPVFVTFLMVFPLVCAS
;
A
#
# COMPACT_ATOMS: atom_id res chain seq x y z
N MET A 1 54.24 -22.14 35.49
CA MET A 1 52.78 -21.88 35.45
C MET A 1 52.44 -21.26 34.09
N PRO A 2 51.57 -21.86 33.25
CA PRO A 2 51.20 -21.23 31.98
C PRO A 2 49.95 -20.36 32.15
N HIS A 3 50.08 -19.08 31.78
CA HIS A 3 48.98 -18.13 31.64
C HIS A 3 48.18 -18.48 30.37
N LYS A 4 46.87 -18.77 30.53
CA LYS A 4 45.94 -18.99 29.41
C LYS A 4 45.90 -17.74 28.52
N GLY A 5 46.34 -17.90 27.28
CA GLY A 5 46.24 -16.91 26.21
C GLY A 5 44.79 -16.51 25.98
N ASN A 6 44.55 -15.22 26.18
CA ASN A 6 43.34 -14.49 25.83
C ASN A 6 43.02 -14.73 24.35
N LYS A 7 41.86 -15.33 24.05
CA LYS A 7 41.37 -15.45 22.67
C LYS A 7 41.00 -14.03 22.21
N PRO A 8 41.48 -13.57 21.04
CA PRO A 8 41.14 -12.22 20.58
C PRO A 8 39.62 -12.12 20.37
N PHE A 9 39.03 -11.08 20.97
CA PHE A 9 37.68 -10.61 20.63
C PHE A 9 37.73 -10.18 19.16
N LEU A 10 37.20 -11.00 18.25
CA LEU A 10 37.06 -10.66 16.84
C LEU A 10 35.69 -10.02 16.64
N PRO A 11 35.57 -8.68 16.53
CA PRO A 11 34.35 -8.08 16.07
C PRO A 11 34.30 -8.20 14.54
N ARG A 12 33.14 -8.55 13.97
CA ARG A 12 32.75 -8.24 12.56
C ARG A 12 33.03 -9.30 11.47
N GLN A 13 32.88 -10.60 11.72
CA GLN A 13 32.85 -11.62 10.62
C GLN A 13 31.47 -12.28 10.46
N ASP A 14 30.78 -12.44 11.58
CA ASP A 14 29.41 -12.92 11.80
C ASP A 14 28.33 -12.09 11.07
N ILE A 15 28.56 -10.80 10.82
CA ILE A 15 27.63 -9.93 10.09
C ILE A 15 27.66 -10.21 8.57
N TYR A 16 28.79 -10.62 7.99
CA TYR A 16 28.89 -10.76 6.53
C TYR A 16 28.27 -12.08 6.02
N LEU A 17 28.40 -13.17 6.79
CA LEU A 17 27.84 -14.47 6.46
C LEU A 17 26.31 -14.51 6.54
N SER A 18 25.69 -13.65 7.36
CA SER A 18 24.24 -13.56 7.48
C SER A 18 23.60 -12.88 6.26
N HIS A 19 24.23 -11.84 5.69
CA HIS A 19 23.72 -11.16 4.49
C HIS A 19 23.75 -12.04 3.23
N ILE A 20 24.79 -12.86 3.05
CA ILE A 20 24.89 -13.78 1.90
C ILE A 20 23.87 -14.91 2.01
N LYS A 21 23.70 -15.49 3.21
CA LYS A 21 22.67 -16.52 3.45
C LYS A 21 21.26 -15.95 3.33
N ALA A 22 21.03 -14.73 3.82
CA ALA A 22 19.74 -14.05 3.71
C ALA A 22 19.34 -13.83 2.23
N GLY A 23 20.28 -13.41 1.38
CA GLY A 23 20.03 -13.29 -0.06
C GLY A 23 19.62 -14.62 -0.70
N PHE A 24 20.26 -15.72 -0.32
CA PHE A 24 19.90 -17.06 -0.80
C PHE A 24 18.47 -17.47 -0.39
N TYR A 25 18.08 -17.25 0.87
CA TYR A 25 16.71 -17.55 1.32
C TYR A 25 15.66 -16.69 0.62
N VAL A 26 15.96 -15.43 0.32
CA VAL A 26 15.06 -14.54 -0.44
C VAL A 26 14.90 -15.03 -1.87
N VAL A 27 15.99 -15.37 -2.57
CA VAL A 27 15.92 -15.89 -3.94
C VAL A 27 15.19 -17.23 -3.98
N PHE A 28 15.45 -18.11 -3.03
CA PHE A 28 14.75 -19.38 -2.90
C PHE A 28 13.25 -19.17 -2.65
N GLY A 29 12.87 -18.24 -1.76
CA GLY A 29 11.48 -17.87 -1.51
C GLY A 29 10.78 -17.31 -2.74
N ILE A 30 11.46 -16.44 -3.50
CA ILE A 30 10.95 -15.91 -4.77
C ILE A 30 10.75 -17.03 -5.79
N MET A 31 11.70 -17.95 -5.95
CA MET A 31 11.54 -19.10 -6.85
C MET A 31 10.38 -20.00 -6.43
N MET A 32 10.22 -20.27 -5.13
CA MET A 32 9.13 -21.09 -4.62
C MET A 32 7.76 -20.41 -4.86
N LEU A 33 7.69 -19.10 -4.69
CA LEU A 33 6.50 -18.30 -5.00
C LEU A 33 6.16 -18.32 -6.48
N LEU A 34 7.16 -18.18 -7.36
CA LEU A 34 6.97 -18.26 -8.82
C LEU A 34 6.50 -19.65 -9.25
N LEU A 35 7.05 -20.71 -8.66
CA LEU A 35 6.61 -22.09 -8.89
C LEU A 35 5.16 -22.27 -8.44
N LEU A 36 4.82 -21.81 -7.24
CA LEU A 36 3.45 -21.89 -6.72
C LEU A 36 2.48 -21.13 -7.64
N TRP A 37 2.83 -19.91 -8.05
CA TRP A 37 2.02 -19.14 -9.01
C TRP A 37 1.87 -19.88 -10.34
N LYS A 38 2.94 -20.46 -10.88
CA LYS A 38 2.87 -21.26 -12.10
C LYS A 38 1.94 -22.48 -11.93
N THR A 39 2.02 -23.19 -10.81
CA THR A 39 1.13 -24.34 -10.55
C THR A 39 -0.33 -23.94 -10.42
N ILE A 40 -0.63 -22.82 -9.76
CA ILE A 40 -1.99 -22.28 -9.63
C ILE A 40 -2.52 -21.81 -10.99
N ALA A 41 -1.68 -21.14 -11.79
CA ALA A 41 -2.04 -20.68 -13.13
C ALA A 41 -2.37 -21.85 -14.07
N LEU A 42 -1.63 -22.95 -13.98
CA LEU A 42 -1.91 -24.18 -14.74
C LEU A 42 -3.16 -24.90 -14.26
N ALA A 43 -3.44 -24.89 -12.95
CA ALA A 43 -4.63 -25.51 -12.38
C ALA A 43 -5.93 -24.71 -12.63
N ALA A 44 -5.80 -23.40 -12.89
CA ALA A 44 -6.95 -22.50 -13.07
C ALA A 44 -7.60 -22.57 -14.47
N ASP A 45 -6.99 -23.26 -15.44
CA ASP A 45 -7.47 -23.53 -16.82
C ASP A 45 -8.18 -22.34 -17.52
N SER A 46 -7.80 -21.12 -17.13
CA SER A 46 -8.37 -19.86 -17.63
C SER A 46 -7.23 -18.90 -17.91
N GLU A 47 -6.86 -18.80 -19.19
CA GLU A 47 -5.94 -17.80 -19.75
C GLU A 47 -6.34 -16.35 -19.38
N VAL A 48 -7.58 -16.14 -18.92
CA VAL A 48 -8.15 -14.83 -18.58
C VAL A 48 -7.98 -14.47 -17.10
N LEU A 49 -7.98 -15.43 -16.18
CA LEU A 49 -7.96 -15.16 -14.72
C LEU A 49 -6.55 -15.12 -14.13
N MET A 50 -5.63 -15.96 -14.63
CA MET A 50 -4.26 -16.01 -14.10
C MET A 50 -3.27 -16.37 -15.21
N PRO A 51 -2.93 -15.44 -16.13
CA PRO A 51 -1.92 -15.67 -17.14
C PRO A 51 -0.60 -16.12 -16.48
N PRO A 52 0.09 -17.14 -17.01
CA PRO A 52 1.39 -17.54 -16.48
C PRO A 52 2.35 -16.34 -16.50
N PRO A 53 3.27 -16.23 -15.53
CA PRO A 53 4.07 -15.02 -15.32
C PRO A 53 4.81 -14.57 -16.59
N GLU A 54 5.31 -15.50 -17.39
CA GLU A 54 5.94 -15.26 -18.69
C GLU A 54 5.02 -14.53 -19.70
N SER A 55 3.75 -14.93 -19.79
CA SER A 55 2.77 -14.29 -20.66
C SER A 55 2.33 -12.92 -20.14
N ALA A 56 2.31 -12.72 -18.81
CA ALA A 56 2.03 -11.43 -18.19
C ALA A 56 3.15 -10.42 -18.49
N PHE A 57 4.42 -10.82 -18.36
CA PHE A 57 5.57 -10.00 -18.74
C PHE A 57 5.53 -9.67 -20.23
N TYR A 58 5.25 -10.65 -21.10
CA TYR A 58 5.17 -10.42 -22.54
C TYR A 58 4.07 -9.41 -22.91
N ARG A 59 2.87 -9.56 -22.34
CA ARG A 59 1.77 -8.60 -22.52
C ARG A 59 2.12 -7.20 -22.00
N LEU A 60 2.84 -7.11 -20.87
CA LEU A 60 3.33 -5.84 -20.33
C LEU A 60 4.28 -5.15 -21.31
N PHE A 61 5.27 -5.89 -21.84
CA PHE A 61 6.23 -5.37 -22.83
C PHE A 61 5.58 -4.98 -24.16
N GLN A 62 4.52 -5.69 -24.58
CA GLN A 62 3.74 -5.32 -25.75
C GLN A 62 2.86 -4.07 -25.54
N MET A 63 2.38 -3.83 -24.31
CA MET A 63 1.54 -2.67 -23.97
C MET A 63 2.35 -1.39 -23.72
N LEU A 64 3.59 -1.51 -23.23
CA LEU A 64 4.51 -0.39 -23.00
C LEU A 64 4.66 0.60 -24.17
N PRO A 65 4.80 0.18 -25.45
CA PRO A 65 4.87 1.10 -26.59
C PRO A 65 3.51 1.64 -27.04
N GLN A 66 2.38 1.15 -26.51
CA GLN A 66 1.05 1.58 -26.94
C GLN A 66 0.63 2.90 -26.28
N ALA A 67 0.26 3.89 -27.08
CA ALA A 67 -0.26 5.16 -26.57
C ALA A 67 -1.56 5.03 -25.76
N SER A 68 -2.33 3.95 -25.99
CA SER A 68 -3.53 3.61 -25.20
C SER A 68 -3.19 3.24 -23.76
N PHE A 69 -2.09 2.53 -23.52
CA PHE A 69 -1.62 2.18 -22.18
C PHE A 69 -1.29 3.43 -21.37
N TRP A 70 -0.49 4.34 -21.95
CA TRP A 70 -0.14 5.60 -21.30
C TRP A 70 -1.34 6.54 -21.11
N ARG A 71 -2.28 6.56 -22.06
CA ARG A 71 -3.55 7.30 -21.89
C ARG A 71 -4.39 6.73 -20.76
N ALA A 72 -4.52 5.41 -20.67
CA ALA A 72 -5.25 4.76 -19.59
C ALA A 72 -4.56 5.04 -18.24
N LEU A 73 -3.25 4.83 -18.15
CA LEU A 73 -2.45 5.10 -16.95
C LEU A 73 -2.56 6.57 -16.52
N GLY A 74 -2.40 7.49 -17.47
CA GLY A 74 -2.53 8.92 -17.24
C GLY A 74 -3.94 9.32 -16.81
N SER A 75 -4.99 8.72 -17.40
CA SER A 75 -6.38 8.98 -17.01
C SER A 75 -6.65 8.56 -15.56
N THR A 76 -6.17 7.38 -15.14
CA THR A 76 -6.33 6.89 -13.76
C THR A 76 -5.52 7.72 -12.78
N ALA A 77 -4.30 8.10 -13.16
CA ALA A 77 -3.42 8.95 -12.35
C ALA A 77 -4.00 10.35 -12.17
N LEU A 78 -4.41 11.02 -13.26
CA LEU A 78 -5.05 12.34 -13.20
C LEU A 78 -6.32 12.31 -12.35
N ARG A 79 -7.15 11.29 -12.54
CA ARG A 79 -8.40 11.11 -11.79
C ARG A 79 -8.15 10.93 -10.29
N SER A 80 -7.10 10.19 -9.93
CA SER A 80 -6.64 10.05 -8.54
C SER A 80 -6.08 11.35 -7.97
N VAL A 81 -5.33 12.13 -8.75
CA VAL A 81 -4.79 13.45 -8.35
C VAL A 81 -5.91 14.47 -8.14
N TYR A 82 -6.85 14.58 -9.08
CA TYR A 82 -8.01 15.47 -8.93
C TYR A 82 -8.85 15.09 -7.72
N GLY A 83 -9.10 13.79 -7.54
CA GLY A 83 -9.77 13.30 -6.37
C GLY A 83 -9.05 13.69 -5.08
N PHE A 84 -7.76 13.37 -4.99
CA PHE A 84 -6.95 13.69 -3.82
C PHE A 84 -6.97 15.19 -3.51
N ALA A 85 -6.80 16.05 -4.53
CA ALA A 85 -6.83 17.49 -4.38
C ALA A 85 -8.16 17.99 -3.77
N ILE A 86 -9.30 17.54 -4.31
CA ILE A 86 -10.62 17.92 -3.80
C ILE A 86 -10.77 17.52 -2.33
N SER A 87 -10.38 16.31 -1.96
CA SER A 87 -10.45 15.87 -0.56
C SER A 87 -9.50 16.61 0.36
N PHE A 88 -8.30 16.90 -0.11
CA PHE A 88 -7.32 17.63 0.66
C PHE A 88 -7.85 19.01 1.06
N PHE A 89 -8.40 19.76 0.10
CA PHE A 89 -9.01 21.06 0.39
C PHE A 89 -10.25 20.95 1.28
N ALA A 90 -11.12 19.95 1.05
CA ALA A 90 -12.26 19.71 1.91
C ALA A 90 -11.85 19.34 3.36
N ALA A 91 -10.85 18.48 3.53
CA ALA A 91 -10.31 18.07 4.82
C ALA A 91 -9.76 19.24 5.61
N ILE A 92 -8.99 20.10 4.95
CA ILE A 92 -8.46 21.32 5.55
C ILE A 92 -9.61 22.23 5.99
N GLY A 93 -10.61 22.48 5.12
CA GLY A 93 -11.75 23.33 5.46
C GLY A 93 -12.52 22.84 6.69
N VAL A 94 -12.88 21.56 6.73
CA VAL A 94 -13.62 20.97 7.85
C VAL A 94 -12.74 20.88 9.11
N GLY A 95 -11.45 20.58 8.96
CA GLY A 95 -10.49 20.54 10.07
C GLY A 95 -10.29 21.89 10.74
N ILE A 96 -10.13 22.97 9.95
CA ILE A 96 -10.05 24.34 10.45
C ILE A 96 -11.34 24.72 11.19
N LEU A 97 -12.50 24.39 10.61
CA LEU A 97 -13.80 24.69 11.23
C LEU A 97 -13.97 23.97 12.58
N ALA A 98 -13.48 22.73 12.70
CA ALA A 98 -13.45 21.98 13.96
C ALA A 98 -12.45 22.53 14.98
N GLY A 99 -11.34 23.11 14.54
CA GLY A 99 -10.39 23.80 15.44
C GLY A 99 -10.97 25.08 16.03
N ILE A 100 -11.74 25.84 15.25
CA ILE A 100 -12.28 27.14 15.66
C ILE A 100 -13.59 26.98 16.45
N TRP A 101 -14.48 26.05 16.06
CA TRP A 101 -15.82 25.95 16.62
C TRP A 101 -16.00 24.78 17.60
N LYS A 102 -15.98 25.10 18.91
CA LYS A 102 -16.12 24.13 20.02
C LYS A 102 -17.31 23.15 19.94
N PRO A 103 -18.56 23.57 19.65
CA PRO A 103 -19.68 22.62 19.55
C PRO A 103 -19.53 21.66 18.36
N PHE A 104 -19.03 22.15 17.21
CA PHE A 104 -18.76 21.29 16.06
C PHE A 104 -17.70 20.24 16.38
N ARG A 105 -16.63 20.61 17.10
CA ARG A 105 -15.61 19.67 17.59
C ARG A 105 -16.21 18.57 18.47
N GLN A 106 -17.11 18.90 19.37
CA GLN A 106 -17.75 17.94 20.28
C GLN A 106 -18.64 16.93 19.54
N SER A 107 -19.37 17.35 18.50
CA SER A 107 -20.17 16.45 17.66
C SER A 107 -19.31 15.52 16.81
N VAL A 108 -18.13 15.99 16.39
CA VAL A 108 -17.19 15.24 15.54
C VAL A 108 -16.35 14.24 16.35
N MET A 109 -16.02 14.56 17.60
CA MET A 109 -15.20 13.73 18.50
C MET A 109 -15.59 12.24 18.60
N PRO A 110 -16.88 11.86 18.75
CA PRO A 110 -17.28 10.45 18.73
C PRO A 110 -16.99 9.79 17.38
N LEU A 111 -17.23 10.47 16.26
CA LEU A 111 -16.94 9.99 14.91
C LEU A 111 -15.42 9.71 14.74
N LEU A 112 -14.56 10.63 15.19
CA LEU A 112 -13.09 10.45 15.11
C LEU A 112 -12.62 9.23 15.89
N THR A 113 -13.24 8.95 17.03
CA THR A 113 -12.89 7.81 17.88
C THR A 113 -13.32 6.49 17.23
N THR A 114 -14.48 6.44 16.58
CA THR A 114 -14.93 5.27 15.81
C THR A 114 -14.05 5.01 14.59
N LEU A 115 -13.69 6.06 13.85
CA LEU A 115 -12.87 5.95 12.64
C LEU A 115 -11.46 5.40 12.92
N ARG A 116 -10.89 5.65 14.11
CA ARG A 116 -9.58 5.09 14.51
C ARG A 116 -9.59 3.58 14.74
N VAL A 117 -10.72 3.03 15.15
CA VAL A 117 -10.85 1.59 15.47
C VAL A 117 -11.35 0.81 14.25
N MET A 118 -12.02 1.48 13.30
CA MET A 118 -12.44 0.84 12.07
C MET A 118 -11.24 0.46 11.19
N PRO A 119 -11.20 -0.78 10.69
CA PRO A 119 -10.21 -1.15 9.68
C PRO A 119 -10.48 -0.33 8.42
N LEU A 120 -9.47 0.42 7.96
CA LEU A 120 -9.50 1.24 6.74
C LEU A 120 -10.07 0.48 5.54
N MET A 121 -9.78 -0.83 5.48
CA MET A 121 -10.25 -1.75 4.44
C MET A 121 -11.78 -1.76 4.30
N SER A 122 -12.53 -1.73 5.40
CA SER A 122 -14.00 -1.72 5.36
C SER A 122 -14.56 -0.39 4.84
N ILE A 123 -13.89 0.72 5.15
CA ILE A 123 -14.28 2.05 4.67
C ILE A 123 -14.06 2.17 3.16
N ILE A 124 -12.98 1.59 2.63
CA ILE A 124 -12.73 1.54 1.18
C ILE A 124 -13.86 0.77 0.47
N LEU A 125 -14.27 -0.39 0.99
CA LEU A 125 -15.36 -1.18 0.40
C LEU A 125 -16.70 -0.41 0.42
N LEU A 126 -17.04 0.23 1.54
CA LEU A 126 -18.24 1.05 1.63
C LEU A 126 -18.18 2.26 0.69
N GLY A 127 -16.99 2.86 0.56
CA GLY A 127 -16.73 3.94 -0.37
C GLY A 127 -16.99 3.51 -1.81
N MET A 128 -16.56 2.31 -2.21
CA MET A 128 -16.86 1.76 -3.55
C MET A 128 -18.36 1.50 -3.79
N LEU A 129 -19.15 1.29 -2.73
CA LEU A 129 -20.60 1.07 -2.81
C LEU A 129 -21.39 2.38 -2.99
N TRP A 130 -20.93 3.47 -2.36
CA TRP A 130 -21.63 4.77 -2.39
C TRP A 130 -21.10 5.73 -3.44
N PHE A 131 -19.81 5.66 -3.76
CA PHE A 131 -19.16 6.60 -4.65
C PHE A 131 -18.73 5.94 -5.96
N VAL A 132 -18.74 6.75 -7.03
CA VAL A 132 -18.00 6.42 -8.26
C VAL A 132 -16.53 6.21 -7.86
N THR A 133 -15.88 5.20 -8.44
CA THR A 133 -14.58 4.60 -8.04
C THR A 133 -13.46 5.59 -7.71
N ASP A 134 -13.60 6.82 -8.19
CA ASP A 134 -12.59 7.88 -8.21
C ASP A 134 -12.72 8.85 -7.06
N LEU A 135 -13.88 8.89 -6.43
CA LEU A 135 -14.12 9.65 -5.20
C LEU A 135 -13.91 8.78 -3.94
N VAL A 136 -13.61 7.48 -4.11
CA VAL A 136 -13.32 6.57 -3.00
C VAL A 136 -12.00 6.93 -2.29
N PRO A 137 -10.86 7.07 -2.99
CA PRO A 137 -9.58 7.37 -2.32
C PRO A 137 -9.60 8.73 -1.62
N VAL A 138 -10.34 9.67 -2.21
CA VAL A 138 -10.66 11.03 -1.75
C VAL A 138 -11.29 10.94 -0.38
N PHE A 139 -12.49 10.35 -0.31
CA PHE A 139 -13.25 10.19 0.92
C PHE A 139 -12.49 9.48 2.04
N VAL A 140 -11.76 8.41 1.69
CA VAL A 140 -10.95 7.64 2.63
C VAL A 140 -9.77 8.45 3.17
N THR A 141 -9.08 9.20 2.31
CA THR A 141 -7.97 10.07 2.73
C THR A 141 -8.45 11.20 3.62
N PHE A 142 -9.60 11.83 3.29
CA PHE A 142 -10.26 12.81 4.15
C PHE A 142 -10.53 12.22 5.53
N LEU A 143 -11.18 11.06 5.60
CA LEU A 143 -11.53 10.40 6.85
C LEU A 143 -10.31 9.99 7.68
N MET A 144 -9.16 9.76 7.06
CA MET A 144 -7.92 9.41 7.75
C MET A 144 -7.15 10.63 8.27
N VAL A 145 -7.05 11.70 7.46
CA VAL A 145 -6.32 12.92 7.83
C VAL A 145 -7.11 13.76 8.84
N PHE A 146 -8.45 13.77 8.74
CA PHE A 146 -9.33 14.53 9.62
C PHE A 146 -9.16 14.23 11.13
N PRO A 147 -9.17 12.96 11.61
CA PRO A 147 -8.88 12.62 13.02
C PRO A 147 -7.42 12.86 13.43
N LEU A 148 -6.51 13.03 12.47
CA LEU A 148 -5.10 13.29 12.75
C LEU A 148 -4.88 14.78 13.07
N VAL A 149 -5.55 15.66 12.33
CA VAL A 149 -5.49 17.13 12.54
C VAL A 149 -6.39 17.61 13.68
N CYS A 150 -7.58 17.04 13.84
CA CYS A 150 -8.53 17.49 14.88
C CYS A 150 -8.22 16.97 16.29
N ALA A 151 -7.41 15.92 16.41
CA ALA A 151 -7.06 15.31 17.69
C ALA A 151 -5.74 15.83 18.30
N SER A 152 -4.92 16.53 17.51
CA SER A 152 -3.82 17.36 17.99
C SER A 152 -4.34 18.69 18.52
#